data_AF-A0A960TAS3-F1
#
_entry.id   AF-A0A960TAS3-F1
#
_cell.length_a   1.000
_cell.length_b   1.000
_cell.length_c   1.000
_cell.angle_alpha   90.00
_cell.angle_beta   90.00
_cell.angle_gamma   90.00
#
_symmetry.space_group_name_H-M   'P 1'
#
loop_
_entity.id
_entity.type
_entity.pdbx_description
1 polymer ?
#
loop_
_entity_poly.entity_id
_entity_poly.type
_entity_poly.pdbx_seq_one_letter_code
_entity_poly.pdbx_strand_id
1 'polypeptide(L)'
;LARSGITNVSAPEFAQIIRWVHDTIARTVQNYKSLMGGALPDINPSVQKIEEFLKEDPAAKAVEELAEKKAARAGADMDAIKKDLQGSAGKILSFIQMPNDEAKKLIEDLKELKKVNNPLDSSPELRKLRRGIAGLYWKAYEKAFFKFRESNGNVPRPVRLMLDFGFFDEELLDDEHLEFIYDLQDTTRAERIYPVVYAREWVEQVGSRKEPPSIDEMGLTYFEKLKQEHKDKGWKRESDLPDEYTNFNVLARYEMHNFLQTNVKLTSGSPASAFPILTKYDITIDLEKSFVTRERISQALDKLLSKDYSAFHREVLINDEDKGILKEFVQTRVIPNFIIVPSIGTKIMMWQELALSRLKGSKGRIAIPVFATADFFTLLLEAVAAFRWELTKTILGADWNNIANSSLTADYTDYIQFYKKNRELSQEAKEKLAAELKRYRGERNMFVNDYTNWIRYESEGVMKLNKVARSLLYRHVPFSKKVRDDLGTQPAFTELQNRLTNIRKKKLHELEIRYRKYGEPGSLPEILEENLNFYRV
;
A
#
# COMPACT_ATOMS: atom_id res chain seq x y z
N LEU A 1 -8.35 38.53 -18.60
CA LEU A 1 -6.97 38.01 -18.42
C LEU A 1 -6.26 38.58 -17.19
N ALA A 2 -6.35 39.89 -16.88
CA ALA A 2 -5.73 40.45 -15.65
C ALA A 2 -6.36 40.02 -14.31
N ARG A 3 -7.53 39.35 -14.29
CA ARG A 3 -8.19 38.82 -13.08
C ARG A 3 -8.06 37.30 -12.88
N SER A 4 -7.42 36.58 -13.81
CA SER A 4 -7.35 35.11 -13.78
C SER A 4 -6.01 34.53 -13.31
N GLY A 5 -5.00 35.37 -13.00
CA GLY A 5 -3.67 34.93 -12.52
C GLY A 5 -2.78 34.23 -13.56
N ILE A 6 -3.31 33.88 -14.73
CA ILE A 6 -2.55 33.23 -15.80
C ILE A 6 -1.84 34.32 -16.62
N THR A 7 -0.53 34.48 -16.45
CA THR A 7 0.25 35.54 -17.12
C THR A 7 1.38 35.07 -18.03
N ASN A 8 1.58 33.76 -18.24
CA ASN A 8 2.47 33.26 -19.29
C ASN A 8 2.09 31.82 -19.67
N VAL A 9 1.24 31.66 -20.68
CA VAL A 9 1.03 30.36 -21.35
C VAL A 9 1.90 30.38 -22.59
N SER A 10 2.77 29.38 -22.77
CA SER A 10 3.58 29.30 -23.98
C SER A 10 2.69 29.08 -25.22
N ALA A 11 3.12 29.55 -26.40
CA ALA A 11 2.34 29.37 -27.62
C ALA A 11 1.93 27.89 -27.90
N PRO A 12 2.79 26.88 -27.65
CA PRO A 12 2.40 25.48 -27.77
C PRO A 12 1.35 25.02 -26.76
N GLU A 13 1.45 25.44 -25.49
CA GLU A 13 0.46 25.11 -24.46
C GLU A 13 -0.88 25.77 -24.75
N PHE A 14 -0.86 27.00 -25.25
CA PHE A 14 -2.06 27.71 -25.67
C PHE A 14 -2.73 26.99 -26.84
N ALA A 15 -1.95 26.58 -27.85
CA ALA A 15 -2.46 25.80 -28.98
C ALA A 15 -3.07 24.45 -28.56
N GLN A 16 -2.47 23.75 -27.58
CA GLN A 16 -3.04 22.51 -27.03
C GLN A 16 -4.37 22.74 -26.32
N ILE A 17 -4.49 23.80 -25.52
CA ILE A 17 -5.75 24.17 -24.85
C ILE A 17 -6.83 24.47 -25.89
N ILE A 18 -6.49 25.25 -26.92
CA ILE A 18 -7.44 25.61 -28.00
C ILE A 18 -7.88 24.37 -28.80
N ARG A 19 -6.97 23.41 -29.05
CA ARG A 19 -7.32 22.12 -29.68
C ARG A 19 -8.25 21.29 -28.81
N TRP A 20 -8.00 21.18 -27.51
CA TRP A 20 -8.89 20.46 -26.60
C TRP A 20 -10.31 21.05 -26.56
N VAL A 21 -10.42 22.38 -26.61
CA VAL A 21 -11.70 23.09 -26.71
C VAL A 21 -12.39 22.75 -28.03
N HIS A 22 -11.66 22.82 -29.15
CA HIS A 22 -12.18 22.45 -30.47
C HIS A 22 -12.73 21.02 -30.51
N ASP A 23 -11.95 20.03 -30.07
CA ASP A 23 -12.33 18.61 -30.12
C ASP A 23 -13.53 18.32 -29.23
N THR A 24 -13.59 18.98 -28.07
CA THR A 24 -14.74 18.86 -27.17
C THR A 24 -16.00 19.43 -27.80
N ILE A 25 -15.92 20.58 -28.48
CA ILE A 25 -17.03 21.15 -29.23
C ILE A 25 -17.44 20.22 -30.38
N ALA A 26 -16.49 19.71 -31.15
CA ALA A 26 -16.75 18.81 -32.28
C ALA A 26 -17.45 17.51 -31.84
N ARG A 27 -16.99 16.87 -30.75
CA ARG A 27 -17.67 15.70 -30.16
C ARG A 27 -19.08 16.03 -29.72
N THR A 28 -19.29 17.17 -29.05
CA THR A 28 -20.62 17.59 -28.60
C THR A 28 -21.57 17.84 -29.78
N VAL A 29 -21.09 18.46 -30.85
CA VAL A 29 -21.86 18.68 -32.08
C VAL A 29 -22.21 17.35 -32.77
N GLN A 30 -21.26 16.41 -32.85
CA GLN A 30 -21.53 15.07 -33.39
C GLN A 30 -22.55 14.30 -32.54
N ASN A 31 -22.41 14.33 -31.22
CA ASN A 31 -23.34 13.69 -30.30
C ASN A 31 -24.75 14.30 -30.39
N TYR A 32 -24.85 15.61 -30.56
CA TYR A 32 -26.14 16.26 -30.82
C TYR A 32 -26.75 15.76 -32.13
N LYS A 33 -25.94 15.68 -33.20
CA LYS A 33 -26.40 15.21 -34.52
C LYS A 33 -26.87 13.75 -34.49
N SER A 34 -26.19 12.88 -33.75
CA SER A 34 -26.60 11.48 -33.62
C SER A 34 -27.87 11.31 -32.79
N LEU A 35 -28.08 12.14 -31.77
CA LEU A 35 -29.27 12.08 -30.90
C LEU A 35 -30.50 12.75 -31.50
N MET A 36 -30.33 13.88 -32.17
CA MET A 36 -31.43 14.74 -32.63
C MET A 36 -31.71 14.63 -34.14
N GLY A 37 -30.91 13.86 -34.88
CA GLY A 37 -31.09 13.63 -36.32
C GLY A 37 -30.86 14.85 -37.21
N GLY A 38 -30.41 15.98 -36.65
CA GLY A 38 -30.19 17.25 -37.33
C GLY A 38 -28.93 17.96 -36.84
N ALA A 39 -28.43 18.93 -37.62
CA ALA A 39 -27.30 19.75 -37.21
C ALA A 39 -27.68 20.67 -36.04
N LEU A 40 -26.74 20.94 -35.14
CA LEU A 40 -26.94 21.88 -34.03
C LEU A 40 -27.19 23.30 -34.59
N PRO A 41 -28.35 23.93 -34.34
CA PRO A 41 -28.61 25.30 -34.79
C PRO A 41 -27.75 26.31 -34.01
N ASP A 42 -27.42 27.44 -34.64
CA ASP A 42 -26.81 28.61 -33.99
C ASP A 42 -25.46 28.37 -33.27
N ILE A 43 -24.58 27.54 -33.86
CA ILE A 43 -23.19 27.43 -33.39
C ILE A 43 -22.52 28.80 -33.47
N ASN A 44 -21.97 29.25 -32.34
CA ASN A 44 -21.32 30.55 -32.23
C ASN A 44 -20.19 30.66 -33.29
N PRO A 45 -20.13 31.76 -34.08
CA PRO A 45 -19.09 31.97 -35.10
C PRO A 45 -17.64 31.89 -34.58
N SER A 46 -17.45 32.06 -33.26
CA SER A 46 -16.14 31.91 -32.62
C SER A 46 -15.57 30.50 -32.74
N VAL A 47 -16.40 29.47 -32.97
CA VAL A 47 -15.95 28.09 -33.21
C VAL A 47 -15.21 27.98 -34.55
N GLN A 48 -15.69 28.67 -35.59
CA GLN A 48 -15.00 28.73 -36.89
C GLN A 48 -13.65 29.45 -36.77
N LYS A 49 -13.59 30.50 -35.96
CA LYS A 49 -12.32 31.21 -35.68
C LYS A 49 -11.30 30.34 -34.95
N ILE A 50 -11.75 29.43 -34.09
CA ILE A 50 -10.89 28.42 -33.44
C ILE A 50 -10.36 27.44 -34.49
N GLU A 51 -11.22 26.99 -35.40
CA GLU A 51 -10.84 26.08 -36.48
C GLU A 51 -9.84 26.72 -37.47
N GLU A 52 -10.06 27.99 -37.83
CA GLU A 52 -9.14 28.79 -38.64
C GLU A 52 -7.80 29.00 -37.93
N PHE A 53 -7.81 29.34 -36.64
CA PHE A 53 -6.60 29.47 -35.83
C PHE A 53 -5.77 28.19 -35.81
N LEU A 54 -6.42 27.02 -35.62
CA LEU A 54 -5.73 25.73 -35.65
C LEU A 54 -5.13 25.41 -37.04
N LYS A 55 -5.75 25.90 -38.12
CA LYS A 55 -5.28 25.71 -39.51
C LYS A 55 -4.19 26.69 -39.96
N GLU A 56 -4.05 27.86 -39.32
CA GLU A 56 -3.11 28.89 -39.75
C GLU A 56 -1.91 29.04 -38.81
N ASP A 57 -2.09 28.77 -37.51
CA ASP A 57 -1.04 29.00 -36.51
C ASP A 57 0.10 27.95 -36.59
N PRO A 58 1.37 28.40 -36.72
CA PRO A 58 2.52 27.49 -36.82
C PRO A 58 2.73 26.59 -35.59
N ALA A 59 2.39 27.06 -34.38
CA ALA A 59 2.51 26.27 -33.16
C ALA A 59 1.40 25.21 -33.09
N ALA A 60 0.19 25.52 -33.53
CA ALA A 60 -0.90 24.56 -33.63
C ALA A 60 -0.60 23.43 -34.64
N LYS A 61 -0.06 23.78 -35.81
CA LYS A 61 0.41 22.79 -36.82
C LYS A 61 1.54 21.91 -36.29
N ALA A 62 2.54 22.50 -35.63
CA ALA A 62 3.64 21.74 -35.04
C ALA A 62 3.13 20.74 -33.99
N VAL A 63 2.14 21.11 -33.19
CA VAL A 63 1.49 20.22 -32.22
C VAL A 63 0.68 19.11 -32.92
N GLU A 64 0.07 19.38 -34.08
CA GLU A 64 -0.65 18.38 -34.90
C GLU A 64 0.30 17.35 -35.48
N GLU A 65 1.36 17.80 -36.15
CA GLU A 65 2.36 16.91 -36.70
C GLU A 65 3.05 16.10 -35.61
N LEU A 66 3.29 16.67 -34.43
CA LEU A 66 3.83 15.91 -33.29
C LEU A 66 2.84 14.87 -32.78
N ALA A 67 1.55 15.20 -32.70
CA ALA A 67 0.50 14.28 -32.27
C ALA A 67 0.29 13.15 -33.28
N GLU A 68 0.28 13.44 -34.58
CA GLU A 68 0.18 12.46 -35.65
C GLU A 68 1.42 11.57 -35.73
N LYS A 69 2.63 12.14 -35.60
CA LYS A 69 3.88 11.35 -35.54
C LYS A 69 3.93 10.49 -34.28
N LYS A 70 3.43 10.98 -33.14
CA LYS A 70 3.33 10.21 -31.89
C LYS A 70 2.30 9.09 -32.02
N ALA A 71 1.15 9.35 -32.62
CA ALA A 71 0.10 8.35 -32.87
C ALA A 71 0.54 7.29 -33.90
N ALA A 72 1.21 7.69 -34.99
CA ALA A 72 1.74 6.76 -35.98
C ALA A 72 2.89 5.89 -35.43
N ARG A 73 3.76 6.46 -34.59
CA ARG A 73 4.81 5.70 -33.90
C ARG A 73 4.23 4.76 -32.85
N ALA A 74 3.25 5.20 -32.06
CA ALA A 74 2.53 4.34 -31.11
C ALA A 74 1.81 3.18 -31.83
N GLY A 75 1.16 3.44 -32.97
CA GLY A 75 0.54 2.38 -33.79
C GLY A 75 1.53 1.31 -34.27
N ALA A 76 2.72 1.72 -34.73
CA ALA A 76 3.77 0.79 -35.15
C ALA A 76 4.43 0.04 -33.97
N ASP A 77 4.53 0.67 -32.80
CA ASP A 77 5.00 0.03 -31.55
C ASP A 77 4.00 -1.01 -31.05
N MET A 78 2.71 -0.71 -31.14
CA MET A 78 1.64 -1.62 -30.70
C MET A 78 1.57 -2.91 -31.50
N ASP A 79 1.79 -2.88 -32.81
CA ASP A 79 1.87 -4.11 -33.60
C ASP A 79 3.07 -4.98 -33.19
N ALA A 80 4.20 -4.36 -32.82
CA ALA A 80 5.37 -5.07 -32.32
C ALA A 80 5.12 -5.68 -30.93
N ILE A 81 4.52 -4.91 -30.01
CA ILE A 81 4.12 -5.37 -28.67
C ILE A 81 3.15 -6.55 -28.79
N LYS A 82 2.11 -6.43 -29.61
CA LYS A 82 1.14 -7.51 -29.85
C LYS A 82 1.83 -8.77 -30.38
N LYS A 83 2.76 -8.65 -31.31
CA LYS A 83 3.51 -9.78 -31.85
C LYS A 83 4.41 -10.44 -30.79
N ASP A 84 5.07 -9.66 -29.93
CA ASP A 84 5.90 -10.20 -28.86
C ASP A 84 5.06 -10.87 -27.76
N LEU A 85 3.89 -10.32 -27.45
CA LEU A 85 2.98 -10.87 -26.45
C LEU A 85 2.04 -11.96 -27.00
N GLN A 86 1.95 -12.16 -28.31
CA GLN A 86 1.06 -13.17 -28.89
C GLN A 86 1.36 -14.58 -28.35
N GLY A 87 0.34 -15.27 -27.85
CA GLY A 87 0.44 -16.59 -27.23
C GLY A 87 1.18 -16.57 -25.90
N SER A 88 1.06 -15.53 -25.09
CA SER A 88 1.82 -15.35 -23.84
C SER A 88 1.68 -16.52 -22.89
N ALA A 89 0.45 -17.01 -22.68
CA ALA A 89 0.21 -18.15 -21.80
C ALA A 89 1.00 -19.39 -22.24
N GLY A 90 1.03 -19.66 -23.56
CA GLY A 90 1.81 -20.77 -24.13
C GLY A 90 3.32 -20.57 -24.00
N LYS A 91 3.80 -19.34 -24.29
CA LYS A 91 5.21 -18.96 -24.14
C LYS A 91 5.69 -19.13 -22.70
N ILE A 92 4.91 -18.67 -21.72
CA ILE A 92 5.20 -18.81 -20.28
C ILE A 92 5.28 -20.30 -19.91
N LEU A 93 4.23 -21.07 -20.22
CA LEU A 93 4.13 -22.48 -19.84
C LEU A 93 5.23 -23.35 -20.46
N SER A 94 5.59 -23.08 -21.72
CA SER A 94 6.70 -23.71 -22.41
C SER A 94 8.04 -23.35 -21.77
N PHE A 95 8.28 -22.06 -21.51
CA PHE A 95 9.52 -21.59 -20.88
C PHE A 95 9.74 -22.24 -19.52
N ILE A 96 8.70 -22.33 -18.68
CA ILE A 96 8.82 -22.95 -17.34
C ILE A 96 8.82 -24.48 -17.36
N GLN A 97 8.62 -25.11 -18.52
CA GLN A 97 8.47 -26.57 -18.64
C GLN A 97 7.38 -27.10 -17.70
N MET A 98 6.18 -26.52 -17.80
CA MET A 98 5.01 -27.01 -17.08
C MET A 98 4.62 -28.42 -17.56
N PRO A 99 4.17 -29.34 -16.69
CA PRO A 99 3.67 -30.64 -17.12
C PRO A 99 2.53 -30.46 -18.14
N ASN A 100 2.52 -31.29 -19.19
CA ASN A 100 1.62 -31.11 -20.33
C ASN A 100 0.14 -31.20 -19.95
N ASP A 101 -0.20 -32.05 -18.97
CA ASP A 101 -1.55 -32.19 -18.42
C ASP A 101 -2.00 -30.94 -17.65
N GLU A 102 -1.13 -30.41 -16.77
CA GLU A 102 -1.40 -29.16 -16.03
C GLU A 102 -1.49 -27.94 -16.97
N ALA A 103 -0.60 -27.86 -17.96
CA ALA A 103 -0.58 -26.77 -18.94
C ALA A 103 -1.85 -26.77 -19.80
N LYS A 104 -2.26 -27.93 -20.33
CA LYS A 104 -3.50 -28.07 -21.12
C LYS A 104 -4.72 -27.67 -20.29
N LYS A 105 -4.81 -28.17 -19.07
CA LYS A 105 -5.92 -27.84 -18.16
C LYS A 105 -6.01 -26.34 -17.89
N LEU A 106 -4.88 -25.69 -17.59
CA LEU A 106 -4.87 -24.24 -17.34
C LEU A 106 -5.34 -23.45 -18.57
N ILE A 107 -4.91 -23.83 -19.77
CA ILE A 107 -5.34 -23.18 -21.03
C ILE A 107 -6.83 -23.43 -21.28
N GLU A 108 -7.34 -24.64 -21.03
CA GLU A 108 -8.76 -24.98 -21.16
C GLU A 108 -9.62 -24.18 -20.18
N ASP A 109 -9.25 -24.17 -18.89
CA ASP A 109 -9.94 -23.40 -17.85
C ASP A 109 -9.94 -21.89 -18.17
N LEU A 110 -8.84 -21.34 -18.70
CA LEU A 110 -8.76 -19.94 -19.14
C LEU A 110 -9.67 -19.65 -20.34
N LYS A 111 -9.78 -20.59 -21.30
CA LYS A 111 -10.72 -20.46 -22.42
C LYS A 111 -12.17 -20.48 -21.94
N GLU A 112 -12.50 -21.29 -20.93
CA GLU A 112 -13.82 -21.25 -20.31
C GLU A 112 -14.09 -19.92 -19.62
N LEU A 113 -13.10 -19.40 -18.88
CA LEU A 113 -13.20 -18.12 -18.19
C LEU A 113 -13.45 -16.96 -19.17
N LYS A 114 -12.77 -16.95 -20.33
CA LYS A 114 -12.93 -15.92 -21.37
C LYS A 114 -14.30 -15.90 -22.06
N LYS A 115 -15.08 -16.97 -21.98
CA LYS A 115 -16.45 -17.01 -22.53
C LYS A 115 -17.46 -16.29 -21.64
N VAL A 116 -17.09 -15.97 -20.41
CA VAL A 116 -17.96 -15.35 -19.41
C VAL A 116 -17.89 -13.83 -19.56
N ASN A 117 -19.04 -13.15 -19.46
CA ASN A 117 -19.11 -11.69 -19.57
C ASN A 117 -18.25 -10.97 -18.52
N ASN A 118 -18.22 -11.46 -17.27
CA ASN A 118 -17.36 -10.95 -16.22
C ASN A 118 -16.68 -12.10 -15.45
N PRO A 119 -15.39 -12.38 -15.73
CA PRO A 119 -14.57 -13.37 -15.04
C PRO A 119 -14.52 -13.23 -13.52
N LEU A 120 -14.77 -12.03 -12.98
CA LEU A 120 -14.64 -11.73 -11.54
C LEU A 120 -15.96 -11.87 -10.77
N ASP A 121 -17.05 -12.27 -11.45
CA ASP A 121 -18.36 -12.43 -10.83
C ASP A 121 -18.35 -13.42 -9.66
N SER A 122 -19.21 -13.15 -8.69
CA SER A 122 -19.18 -13.85 -7.40
C SER A 122 -19.98 -15.16 -7.40
N SER A 123 -20.31 -15.73 -8.55
CA SER A 123 -21.05 -17.01 -8.62
C SER A 123 -20.21 -18.19 -8.08
N PRO A 124 -20.83 -19.19 -7.43
CA PRO A 124 -20.11 -20.36 -6.92
C PRO A 124 -19.30 -21.12 -7.98
N GLU A 125 -19.83 -21.24 -9.20
CA GLU A 125 -19.22 -21.91 -10.34
C GLU A 125 -17.97 -21.17 -10.81
N LEU A 126 -18.06 -19.85 -10.99
CA LEU A 126 -16.92 -19.02 -11.39
C LEU A 126 -15.86 -18.95 -10.29
N ARG A 127 -16.27 -18.90 -9.01
CA ARG A 127 -15.33 -19.03 -7.90
C ARG A 127 -14.58 -20.36 -7.94
N LYS A 128 -15.24 -21.47 -8.30
CA LYS A 128 -14.60 -22.78 -8.43
C LYS A 128 -13.61 -22.79 -9.60
N LEU A 129 -14.01 -22.25 -10.76
CA LEU A 129 -13.15 -22.11 -11.93
C LEU A 129 -11.91 -21.25 -11.62
N ARG A 130 -12.10 -20.04 -11.06
CA ARG A 130 -11.00 -19.15 -10.64
C ARG A 130 -10.06 -19.81 -9.64
N ARG A 131 -10.56 -20.60 -8.68
CA ARG A 131 -9.70 -21.35 -7.75
C ARG A 131 -8.87 -22.43 -8.44
N GLY A 132 -9.44 -23.13 -9.42
CA GLY A 132 -8.72 -24.11 -10.24
C GLY A 132 -7.57 -23.45 -11.01
N ILE A 133 -7.87 -22.36 -11.72
CA ILE A 133 -6.90 -21.54 -12.45
C ILE A 133 -5.82 -21.00 -11.50
N ALA A 134 -6.21 -20.41 -10.38
CA ALA A 134 -5.28 -19.84 -9.41
C ALA A 134 -4.29 -20.87 -8.87
N GLY A 135 -4.75 -22.11 -8.58
CA GLY A 135 -3.87 -23.19 -8.12
C GLY A 135 -2.79 -23.54 -9.13
N LEU A 136 -3.13 -23.64 -10.41
CA LEU A 136 -2.16 -23.91 -11.48
C LEU A 136 -1.29 -22.68 -11.79
N TYR A 137 -1.85 -21.48 -11.71
CA TYR A 137 -1.13 -20.22 -11.87
C TYR A 137 -0.01 -20.08 -10.81
N TRP A 138 -0.29 -20.36 -9.54
CA TRP A 138 0.74 -20.25 -8.49
C TRP A 138 1.85 -21.31 -8.64
N LYS A 139 1.53 -22.51 -9.11
CA LYS A 139 2.55 -23.49 -9.54
C LYS A 139 3.41 -22.95 -10.69
N ALA A 140 2.77 -22.30 -11.67
CA ALA A 140 3.48 -21.68 -12.79
C ALA A 140 4.39 -20.53 -12.31
N TYR A 141 3.88 -19.69 -11.40
CA TYR A 141 4.59 -18.56 -10.81
C TYR A 141 5.84 -19.01 -10.07
N GLU A 142 5.72 -20.03 -9.23
CA GLU A 142 6.85 -20.61 -8.50
C GLU A 142 7.95 -21.07 -9.46
N LYS A 143 7.59 -21.85 -10.50
CA LYS A 143 8.56 -22.30 -11.51
C LYS A 143 9.17 -21.14 -12.29
N ALA A 144 8.36 -20.15 -12.66
CA ALA A 144 8.82 -18.94 -13.34
C ALA A 144 9.85 -18.18 -12.51
N PHE A 145 9.63 -18.03 -11.20
CA PHE A 145 10.55 -17.38 -10.28
C PHE A 145 11.91 -18.09 -10.23
N PHE A 146 11.92 -19.42 -10.07
CA PHE A 146 13.18 -20.18 -10.05
C PHE A 146 13.93 -20.11 -11.37
N LYS A 147 13.24 -20.25 -12.51
CA LYS A 147 13.87 -20.09 -13.83
C LYS A 147 14.38 -18.67 -14.08
N PHE A 148 13.66 -17.67 -13.62
CA PHE A 148 14.10 -16.28 -13.67
C PHE A 148 15.41 -16.11 -12.93
N ARG A 149 15.53 -16.69 -11.73
CA ARG A 149 16.75 -16.65 -10.92
C ARG A 149 17.90 -17.41 -11.58
N GLU A 150 17.67 -18.63 -12.05
CA GLU A 150 18.67 -19.44 -12.76
C GLU A 150 19.19 -18.75 -14.01
N SER A 151 18.34 -17.98 -14.70
CA SER A 151 18.69 -17.24 -15.91
C SER A 151 19.23 -15.83 -15.63
N ASN A 152 19.53 -15.48 -14.37
CA ASN A 152 19.94 -14.13 -13.95
C ASN A 152 19.01 -13.01 -14.49
N GLY A 153 17.71 -13.30 -14.51
CA GLY A 153 16.67 -12.40 -14.99
C GLY A 153 16.50 -12.34 -16.51
N ASN A 154 17.32 -13.04 -17.29
CA ASN A 154 17.17 -13.13 -18.74
C ASN A 154 16.03 -14.10 -19.10
N VAL A 155 14.80 -13.59 -19.09
CA VAL A 155 13.58 -14.35 -19.38
C VAL A 155 12.76 -13.65 -20.47
N PRO A 156 11.88 -14.39 -21.19
CA PRO A 156 10.93 -13.78 -22.11
C PRO A 156 10.07 -12.70 -21.45
N ARG A 157 9.68 -11.67 -22.21
CA ARG A 157 8.89 -10.55 -21.68
C ARG A 157 7.61 -11.01 -20.96
N PRO A 158 6.79 -11.94 -21.49
CA PRO A 158 5.61 -12.44 -20.78
C PRO A 158 5.90 -13.00 -19.38
N VAL A 159 7.04 -13.67 -19.19
CA VAL A 159 7.45 -14.24 -17.90
C VAL A 159 7.77 -13.14 -16.90
N ARG A 160 8.45 -12.07 -17.36
CA ARG A 160 8.74 -10.90 -16.51
C ARG A 160 7.45 -10.20 -16.09
N LEU A 161 6.55 -9.94 -17.05
CA LEU A 161 5.25 -9.31 -16.77
C LEU A 161 4.40 -10.15 -15.81
N MET A 162 4.44 -11.48 -15.92
CA MET A 162 3.77 -12.38 -14.97
C MET A 162 4.27 -12.18 -13.54
N LEU A 163 5.60 -12.18 -13.36
CA LEU A 163 6.19 -12.07 -12.04
C LEU A 163 5.97 -10.69 -11.40
N ASP A 164 5.96 -9.63 -12.21
CA ASP A 164 5.90 -8.24 -11.75
C ASP A 164 4.47 -7.71 -11.59
N PHE A 165 3.55 -8.10 -12.48
CA PHE A 165 2.20 -7.51 -12.59
C PHE A 165 1.06 -8.51 -12.56
N GLY A 166 1.35 -9.82 -12.53
CA GLY A 166 0.31 -10.85 -12.61
C GLY A 166 -0.22 -11.08 -14.03
N PHE A 167 0.50 -10.62 -15.06
CA PHE A 167 0.15 -10.89 -16.45
C PHE A 167 0.23 -12.38 -16.79
N PHE A 168 -0.62 -12.88 -17.69
CA PHE A 168 -0.55 -14.29 -18.11
C PHE A 168 -1.01 -14.52 -19.56
N ASP A 169 -2.07 -13.85 -19.98
CA ASP A 169 -2.69 -14.00 -21.30
C ASP A 169 -3.04 -12.60 -21.82
N GLU A 170 -2.55 -12.27 -23.01
CA GLU A 170 -2.75 -10.97 -23.64
C GLU A 170 -4.22 -10.68 -23.98
N GLU A 171 -5.05 -11.71 -24.17
CA GLU A 171 -6.48 -11.56 -24.49
C GLU A 171 -7.33 -11.14 -23.27
N LEU A 172 -6.75 -11.18 -22.06
CA LEU A 172 -7.43 -10.72 -20.83
C LEU A 172 -7.31 -9.21 -20.60
N LEU A 173 -6.52 -8.53 -21.44
CA LEU A 173 -6.27 -7.10 -21.38
C LEU A 173 -6.66 -6.43 -22.69
N ASP A 174 -6.83 -5.12 -22.63
CA ASP A 174 -7.07 -4.31 -23.82
C ASP A 174 -5.73 -3.73 -24.29
N ASP A 175 -5.67 -3.26 -25.54
CA ASP A 175 -4.43 -2.80 -26.17
C ASP A 175 -3.70 -1.72 -25.36
N GLU A 176 -4.43 -0.74 -24.83
CA GLU A 176 -3.89 0.34 -23.99
C GLU A 176 -3.23 -0.21 -22.70
N HIS A 177 -3.81 -1.25 -22.11
CA HIS A 177 -3.25 -1.90 -20.93
C HIS A 177 -1.96 -2.64 -21.27
N LEU A 178 -1.91 -3.33 -22.42
CA LEU A 178 -0.73 -4.03 -22.90
C LEU A 178 0.41 -3.07 -23.19
N GLU A 179 0.12 -1.96 -23.88
CA GLU A 179 1.10 -0.88 -24.15
C GLU A 179 1.76 -0.42 -22.85
N PHE A 180 0.94 -0.07 -21.86
CA PHE A 180 1.42 0.47 -20.61
C PHE A 180 2.30 -0.53 -19.84
N ILE A 181 1.82 -1.76 -19.61
CA ILE A 181 2.58 -2.74 -18.82
C ILE A 181 3.82 -3.25 -19.57
N TYR A 182 3.83 -3.23 -20.91
CA TYR A 182 4.94 -3.72 -21.71
C TYR A 182 6.21 -2.92 -21.48
N ASP A 183 6.13 -1.62 -21.22
CA ASP A 183 7.31 -0.79 -20.90
C ASP A 183 7.41 -0.43 -19.42
N LEU A 184 6.38 -0.75 -18.62
CA LEU A 184 6.32 -0.42 -17.21
C LEU A 184 7.51 -0.98 -16.43
N GLN A 185 8.28 -0.07 -15.84
CA GLN A 185 9.35 -0.38 -14.90
C GLN A 185 9.41 0.74 -13.86
N ASP A 186 9.42 0.37 -12.58
CA ASP A 186 9.71 1.33 -11.52
C ASP A 186 11.21 1.62 -11.47
N THR A 187 11.60 2.74 -12.06
CA THR A 187 12.97 3.26 -12.04
C THR A 187 13.22 4.19 -10.86
N THR A 188 12.20 4.46 -10.04
CA THR A 188 12.31 5.34 -8.87
C THR A 188 13.01 4.65 -7.71
N ARG A 189 13.43 5.44 -6.71
CA ARG A 189 14.03 4.95 -5.48
C ARG A 189 13.22 5.44 -4.29
N ALA A 190 13.08 4.58 -3.30
CA ALA A 190 12.56 5.00 -2.00
C ALA A 190 13.63 5.81 -1.26
N GLU A 191 13.20 6.65 -0.31
CA GLU A 191 14.14 7.24 0.63
C GLU A 191 14.86 6.14 1.41
N ARG A 192 16.12 6.37 1.81
CA ARG A 192 16.98 5.36 2.44
C ARG A 192 16.38 4.73 3.70
N ILE A 193 15.50 5.46 4.38
CA ILE A 193 14.86 5.03 5.63
C ILE A 193 13.68 4.07 5.40
N TYR A 194 13.14 3.98 4.17
CA TYR A 194 11.99 3.16 3.83
C TYR A 194 12.42 1.90 3.08
N PRO A 195 12.33 0.71 3.68
CA PRO A 195 12.59 -0.55 2.99
C PRO A 195 11.39 -0.90 2.10
N VAL A 196 11.43 -0.44 0.85
CA VAL A 196 10.41 -0.72 -0.17
C VAL A 196 10.98 -1.66 -1.23
N VAL A 197 10.33 -2.81 -1.40
CA VAL A 197 10.80 -3.89 -2.29
C VAL A 197 9.64 -4.47 -3.09
N TYR A 198 9.92 -5.01 -4.27
CA TYR A 198 8.95 -5.80 -5.04
C TYR A 198 8.95 -7.26 -4.59
N ALA A 199 7.86 -7.98 -4.85
CA ALA A 199 7.67 -9.37 -4.44
C ALA A 199 8.86 -10.29 -4.76
N ARG A 200 9.45 -10.18 -5.96
CA ARG A 200 10.63 -10.97 -6.33
C ARG A 200 11.84 -10.69 -5.43
N GLU A 201 12.09 -9.41 -5.16
CA GLU A 201 13.19 -8.97 -4.29
C GLU A 201 12.96 -9.43 -2.85
N TRP A 202 11.70 -9.39 -2.39
CA TRP A 202 11.30 -9.87 -1.08
C TRP A 202 11.52 -11.38 -0.92
N VAL A 203 11.07 -12.19 -1.88
CA VAL A 203 11.28 -13.64 -1.87
C VAL A 203 12.77 -13.98 -1.91
N GLU A 204 13.59 -13.23 -2.67
CA GLU A 204 15.06 -13.39 -2.65
C GLU A 204 15.66 -13.03 -1.27
N GLN A 205 15.18 -11.97 -0.60
CA GLN A 205 15.64 -11.60 0.75
C GLN A 205 15.34 -12.68 1.78
N VAL A 206 14.14 -13.26 1.75
CA VAL A 206 13.76 -14.37 2.64
C VAL A 206 14.54 -15.64 2.29
N GLY A 207 14.62 -16.01 1.01
CA GLY A 207 15.36 -17.17 0.55
C GLY A 207 16.86 -17.10 0.89
N SER A 208 17.46 -15.92 0.80
CA SER A 208 18.86 -15.67 1.17
C SER A 208 19.08 -15.46 2.67
N ARG A 209 18.03 -15.62 3.50
CA ARG A 209 18.05 -15.43 4.96
C ARG A 209 18.44 -14.01 5.42
N LYS A 210 18.29 -12.99 4.56
CA LYS A 210 18.44 -11.58 4.94
C LYS A 210 17.28 -11.10 5.81
N GLU A 211 16.10 -11.66 5.56
CA GLU A 211 14.89 -11.46 6.36
C GLU A 211 14.34 -12.85 6.75
N PRO A 212 13.74 -13.03 7.93
CA PRO A 212 13.16 -14.32 8.31
C PRO A 212 11.89 -14.62 7.49
N PRO A 213 11.43 -15.88 7.42
CA PRO A 213 10.17 -16.21 6.77
C PRO A 213 8.96 -15.54 7.43
N SER A 214 7.90 -15.31 6.66
CA SER A 214 6.65 -14.73 7.17
C SER A 214 5.94 -15.68 8.13
N ILE A 215 5.09 -15.14 9.01
CA ILE A 215 4.10 -15.98 9.70
C ILE A 215 3.10 -16.53 8.68
N ASP A 216 2.44 -17.63 9.00
CA ASP A 216 1.32 -18.14 8.20
C ASP A 216 -0.02 -17.45 8.54
N GLU A 217 -1.10 -17.85 7.85
CA GLU A 217 -2.46 -17.31 8.08
C GLU A 217 -2.99 -17.56 9.51
N MET A 218 -2.41 -18.51 10.25
CA MET A 218 -2.76 -18.80 11.64
C MET A 218 -1.90 -18.01 12.64
N GLY A 219 -0.95 -17.22 12.14
CA GLY A 219 -0.02 -16.45 12.95
C GLY A 219 1.14 -17.26 13.52
N LEU A 220 1.40 -18.46 13.00
CA LEU A 220 2.54 -19.28 13.41
C LEU A 220 3.79 -18.89 12.63
N THR A 221 4.91 -18.78 13.33
CA THR A 221 6.23 -18.64 12.68
C THR A 221 6.61 -19.91 11.94
N TYR A 222 7.52 -19.80 10.95
CA TYR A 222 8.04 -20.95 10.22
C TYR A 222 8.59 -22.05 11.15
N PHE A 223 9.31 -21.64 12.20
CA PHE A 223 9.85 -22.57 13.18
C PHE A 223 8.77 -23.26 14.01
N GLU A 224 7.74 -22.53 14.45
CA GLU A 224 6.60 -23.11 15.19
C GLU A 224 5.84 -24.12 14.34
N LYS A 225 5.62 -23.81 13.06
CA LYS A 225 5.01 -24.72 12.11
C LYS A 225 5.82 -26.00 11.94
N LEU A 226 7.13 -25.91 11.69
CA LEU A 226 8.00 -27.07 11.57
C LEU A 226 8.01 -27.93 12.84
N LYS A 227 7.98 -27.30 14.02
CA LYS A 227 7.87 -28.03 15.29
C LYS A 227 6.54 -28.77 15.45
N GLN A 228 5.45 -28.22 14.92
CA GLN A 228 4.14 -28.88 14.95
C GLN A 228 4.06 -30.05 13.96
N GLU A 229 4.67 -29.92 12.79
CA GLU A 229 4.72 -30.94 11.75
C GLU A 229 5.70 -32.09 12.09
N HIS A 230 6.81 -31.77 12.75
CA HIS A 230 7.90 -32.72 13.06
C HIS A 230 8.16 -32.83 14.58
N LYS A 231 7.11 -33.15 15.35
CA LYS A 231 7.19 -33.26 16.82
C LYS A 231 8.22 -34.28 17.30
N ASP A 232 8.49 -35.30 16.50
CA ASP A 232 9.47 -36.37 16.74
C ASP A 232 10.92 -35.87 16.73
N LYS A 233 11.22 -34.76 16.05
CA LYS A 233 12.59 -34.26 15.87
C LYS A 233 13.13 -33.49 17.07
N GLY A 234 12.27 -33.04 17.98
CA GLY A 234 12.68 -32.42 19.25
C GLY A 234 13.40 -31.07 19.14
N TRP A 235 13.27 -30.35 18.02
CA TRP A 235 13.93 -29.04 17.81
C TRP A 235 13.51 -28.00 18.85
N LYS A 236 14.48 -27.31 19.46
CA LYS A 236 14.24 -26.33 20.53
C LYS A 236 14.46 -24.90 20.05
N ARG A 237 15.42 -24.67 19.16
CA ARG A 237 15.79 -23.37 18.59
C ARG A 237 15.86 -23.44 17.07
N GLU A 238 15.75 -22.30 16.39
CA GLU A 238 15.89 -22.20 14.93
C GLU A 238 17.25 -22.69 14.42
N SER A 239 18.31 -22.52 15.22
CA SER A 239 19.64 -23.03 14.92
C SER A 239 19.72 -24.56 14.86
N ASP A 240 18.75 -25.26 15.43
CA ASP A 240 18.71 -26.72 15.44
C ASP A 240 18.10 -27.28 14.12
N LEU A 241 17.54 -26.41 13.25
CA LEU A 241 16.95 -26.81 11.98
C LEU A 241 18.01 -27.22 10.95
N PRO A 242 17.90 -28.41 10.34
CA PRO A 242 18.80 -28.81 9.25
C PRO A 242 18.67 -27.93 8.00
N ASP A 243 19.70 -27.95 7.16
CA ASP A 243 19.73 -27.19 5.88
C ASP A 243 18.64 -27.62 4.89
N GLU A 244 18.14 -28.86 4.99
CA GLU A 244 17.03 -29.34 4.16
C GLU A 244 15.74 -28.54 4.39
N TYR A 245 15.56 -27.90 5.56
CA TYR A 245 14.42 -27.03 5.88
C TYR A 245 14.75 -25.55 5.75
N THR A 246 16.01 -25.17 5.64
CA THR A 246 16.42 -23.76 5.71
C THR A 246 17.15 -23.29 4.45
N ASN A 247 17.34 -24.15 3.44
CA ASN A 247 17.92 -23.75 2.16
C ASN A 247 17.02 -22.77 1.39
N PHE A 248 17.63 -22.08 0.43
CA PHE A 248 16.97 -21.03 -0.36
C PHE A 248 15.64 -21.49 -0.97
N ASN A 249 15.63 -22.65 -1.63
CA ASN A 249 14.45 -23.12 -2.37
C ASN A 249 13.28 -23.39 -1.43
N VAL A 250 13.53 -23.94 -0.24
CA VAL A 250 12.49 -24.21 0.75
C VAL A 250 11.92 -22.92 1.33
N LEU A 251 12.77 -21.98 1.72
CA LEU A 251 12.31 -20.70 2.29
C LEU A 251 11.59 -19.84 1.24
N ALA A 252 12.10 -19.80 0.00
CA ALA A 252 11.46 -19.06 -1.09
C ALA A 252 10.08 -19.63 -1.45
N ARG A 253 9.95 -20.97 -1.51
CA ARG A 253 8.65 -21.63 -1.70
C ARG A 253 7.68 -21.32 -0.58
N TYR A 254 8.15 -21.43 0.67
CA TYR A 254 7.34 -21.11 1.84
C TYR A 254 6.85 -19.66 1.78
N GLU A 255 7.71 -18.71 1.45
CA GLU A 255 7.34 -17.29 1.37
C GLU A 255 6.35 -17.02 0.21
N MET A 256 6.55 -17.64 -0.95
CA MET A 256 5.61 -17.51 -2.07
C MET A 256 4.22 -18.04 -1.73
N HIS A 257 4.13 -19.17 -1.01
CA HIS A 257 2.85 -19.81 -0.69
C HIS A 257 2.12 -19.11 0.47
N ASN A 258 2.83 -18.76 1.56
CA ASN A 258 2.19 -18.24 2.77
C ASN A 258 2.06 -16.72 2.74
N PHE A 259 3.03 -16.00 2.18
CA PHE A 259 2.98 -14.54 2.11
C PHE A 259 2.43 -14.07 0.77
N LEU A 260 3.09 -14.42 -0.34
CA LEU A 260 2.80 -13.77 -1.63
C LEU A 260 1.41 -14.13 -2.15
N GLN A 261 1.09 -15.42 -2.23
CA GLN A 261 -0.21 -15.90 -2.72
C GLN A 261 -1.37 -15.36 -1.89
N THR A 262 -1.24 -15.41 -0.56
CA THR A 262 -2.28 -14.91 0.34
C THR A 262 -2.41 -13.39 0.22
N ASN A 263 -1.31 -12.64 0.19
CA ASN A 263 -1.39 -11.18 0.12
C ASN A 263 -1.90 -10.68 -1.23
N VAL A 264 -1.57 -11.32 -2.36
CA VAL A 264 -2.18 -10.97 -3.67
C VAL A 264 -3.70 -11.09 -3.63
N LYS A 265 -4.23 -12.09 -2.92
CA LYS A 265 -5.68 -12.26 -2.71
C LYS A 265 -6.25 -11.18 -1.77
N LEU A 266 -5.56 -10.87 -0.67
CA LEU A 266 -6.06 -9.93 0.34
C LEU A 266 -6.00 -8.46 -0.12
N THR A 267 -4.95 -8.06 -0.83
CA THR A 267 -4.78 -6.70 -1.37
C THR A 267 -5.79 -6.37 -2.48
N SER A 268 -6.39 -7.38 -3.11
CA SER A 268 -7.49 -7.17 -4.08
C SER A 268 -8.71 -6.45 -3.47
N GLY A 269 -8.87 -6.50 -2.14
CA GLY A 269 -9.99 -5.90 -1.41
C GLY A 269 -11.21 -6.80 -1.30
N SER A 270 -11.38 -7.77 -2.20
CA SER A 270 -12.48 -8.74 -2.20
C SER A 270 -11.97 -10.17 -2.38
N PRO A 271 -11.70 -10.89 -1.27
CA PRO A 271 -11.23 -12.28 -1.31
C PRO A 271 -12.13 -13.26 -2.09
N ALA A 272 -13.40 -12.91 -2.31
CA ALA A 272 -14.39 -13.74 -3.02
C ALA A 272 -14.31 -13.61 -4.55
N SER A 273 -13.83 -12.46 -5.06
CA SER A 273 -13.63 -12.20 -6.49
C SER A 273 -12.15 -12.19 -6.88
N ALA A 274 -11.24 -12.20 -5.89
CA ALA A 274 -9.80 -12.20 -6.09
C ALA A 274 -9.35 -13.23 -7.14
N PHE A 275 -8.52 -12.75 -8.07
CA PHE A 275 -7.94 -13.53 -9.13
C PHE A 275 -6.47 -13.09 -9.31
N PRO A 276 -5.51 -14.03 -9.36
CA PRO A 276 -4.09 -13.65 -9.38
C PRO A 276 -3.57 -13.25 -10.77
N ILE A 277 -4.38 -13.45 -11.82
CA ILE A 277 -4.07 -13.03 -13.19
C ILE A 277 -4.73 -11.68 -13.41
N LEU A 278 -3.95 -10.70 -13.87
CA LEU A 278 -4.44 -9.35 -14.18
C LEU A 278 -5.42 -9.39 -15.36
N THR A 279 -6.60 -8.80 -15.18
CA THR A 279 -7.61 -8.70 -16.22
C THR A 279 -8.10 -7.26 -16.36
N LYS A 280 -8.65 -6.92 -17.52
CA LYS A 280 -9.29 -5.61 -17.75
C LYS A 280 -10.46 -5.33 -16.80
N TYR A 281 -11.07 -6.37 -16.24
CA TYR A 281 -12.18 -6.24 -15.29
C TYR A 281 -11.72 -5.75 -13.91
N ASP A 282 -10.43 -5.92 -13.59
CA ASP A 282 -9.84 -5.38 -12.37
C ASP A 282 -9.48 -3.89 -12.49
N ILE A 283 -9.29 -3.41 -13.73
CA ILE A 283 -8.79 -2.08 -14.05
C ILE A 283 -9.96 -1.09 -14.08
N THR A 284 -10.31 -0.58 -12.89
CA THR A 284 -11.36 0.43 -12.71
C THR A 284 -10.81 1.86 -12.70
N ILE A 285 -9.50 2.00 -12.55
CA ILE A 285 -8.74 3.24 -12.64
C ILE A 285 -7.61 2.98 -13.63
N ASP A 286 -7.34 3.98 -14.47
CA ASP A 286 -6.19 4.01 -15.36
C ASP A 286 -4.89 3.49 -14.70
N LEU A 287 -4.13 2.67 -15.44
CA LEU A 287 -2.96 1.96 -14.91
C LEU A 287 -1.85 2.93 -14.50
N GLU A 288 -1.65 4.03 -15.22
CA GLU A 288 -0.65 5.05 -14.87
C GLU A 288 -0.97 5.68 -13.51
N LYS A 289 -2.23 6.02 -13.27
CA LYS A 289 -2.68 6.61 -11.99
C LYS A 289 -2.71 5.62 -10.83
N SER A 290 -3.01 4.35 -11.11
CA SER A 290 -3.09 3.32 -10.08
C SER A 290 -1.73 2.70 -9.75
N PHE A 291 -0.73 2.83 -10.62
CA PHE A 291 0.60 2.25 -10.41
C PHE A 291 1.27 2.75 -9.12
N VAL A 292 1.79 1.82 -8.34
CA VAL A 292 2.49 2.09 -7.09
C VAL A 292 3.99 1.93 -7.30
N THR A 293 4.72 3.04 -7.14
CA THR A 293 6.18 3.11 -7.20
C THR A 293 6.78 3.23 -5.81
N ARG A 294 8.10 2.94 -5.70
CA ARG A 294 8.88 3.18 -4.48
C ARG A 294 8.83 4.64 -4.01
N GLU A 295 8.89 5.59 -4.94
CA GLU A 295 8.77 7.01 -4.65
C GLU A 295 7.38 7.37 -4.11
N ARG A 296 6.30 6.88 -4.74
CA ARG A 296 4.92 7.16 -4.29
C ARG A 296 4.68 6.68 -2.86
N ILE A 297 5.22 5.51 -2.49
CA ILE A 297 5.18 5.00 -1.11
C ILE A 297 5.96 5.93 -0.18
N SER A 298 7.17 6.34 -0.55
CA SER A 298 8.01 7.21 0.28
C SER A 298 7.34 8.55 0.55
N GLN A 299 6.86 9.24 -0.50
CA GLN A 299 6.16 10.52 -0.38
C GLN A 299 4.92 10.41 0.51
N ALA A 300 4.17 9.31 0.41
CA ALA A 300 3.01 9.07 1.25
C ALA A 300 3.39 8.80 2.72
N LEU A 301 4.51 8.11 2.97
CA LEU A 301 5.05 7.91 4.32
C LEU A 301 5.59 9.21 4.92
N ASP A 302 6.28 10.04 4.16
CA ASP A 302 6.74 11.36 4.62
C ASP A 302 5.56 12.26 4.96
N LYS A 303 4.53 12.26 4.12
CA LYS A 303 3.28 12.98 4.40
C LYS A 303 2.65 12.49 5.70
N LEU A 304 2.59 11.18 5.94
CA LEU A 304 2.10 10.61 7.19
C LEU A 304 2.95 11.05 8.39
N LEU A 305 4.27 10.86 8.32
CA LEU A 305 5.18 11.08 9.44
C LEU A 305 5.40 12.57 9.75
N SER A 306 5.16 13.45 8.78
CA SER A 306 5.08 14.90 9.02
C SER A 306 3.93 15.26 9.96
N LYS A 307 2.89 14.41 10.05
CA LYS A 307 1.72 14.57 10.92
C LYS A 307 1.82 13.69 12.17
N ASP A 308 2.05 12.39 12.03
CA ASP A 308 2.27 11.42 13.13
C ASP A 308 3.69 10.86 13.06
N TYR A 309 4.64 11.61 13.63
CA TYR A 309 6.04 11.19 13.70
C TYR A 309 6.24 9.90 14.52
N SER A 310 5.25 9.50 15.34
CA SER A 310 5.32 8.36 16.25
C SER A 310 4.82 7.06 15.64
N ALA A 311 4.31 7.05 14.40
CA ALA A 311 3.60 5.93 13.78
C ALA A 311 4.34 4.57 13.85
N PHE A 312 5.68 4.61 13.82
CA PHE A 312 6.55 3.43 13.87
C PHE A 312 7.48 3.41 15.09
N HIS A 313 7.25 4.27 16.08
CA HIS A 313 7.99 4.28 17.32
C HIS A 313 7.42 3.26 18.29
N ARG A 314 8.31 2.59 19.00
CA ARG A 314 7.97 1.64 20.06
C ARG A 314 9.09 1.55 21.06
N GLU A 315 8.72 1.18 22.28
CA GLU A 315 9.70 0.99 23.34
C GLU A 315 10.47 -0.32 23.13
N VAL A 316 11.79 -0.21 22.98
CA VAL A 316 12.71 -1.32 22.82
C VAL A 316 13.73 -1.27 23.96
N LEU A 317 14.05 -2.44 24.50
CA LEU A 317 15.14 -2.58 25.47
C LEU A 317 16.47 -2.63 24.72
N ILE A 318 17.36 -1.70 25.02
CA ILE A 318 18.70 -1.66 24.45
C ILE A 318 19.73 -2.05 25.49
N ASN A 319 20.62 -2.94 25.07
CA ASN A 319 21.87 -3.29 25.74
C ASN A 319 23.00 -3.11 24.72
N ASP A 320 23.84 -2.10 24.93
CA ASP A 320 25.02 -1.75 24.17
C ASP A 320 26.17 -1.60 25.17
N GLU A 321 26.83 -2.72 25.48
CA GLU A 321 27.91 -2.80 26.48
C GLU A 321 29.11 -1.93 26.08
N ASP A 322 29.39 -1.82 24.78
CA ASP A 322 30.49 -1.01 24.23
C ASP A 322 30.27 0.49 24.50
N LYS A 323 29.02 0.94 24.50
CA LYS A 323 28.62 2.31 24.88
C LYS A 323 28.22 2.45 26.35
N GLY A 324 28.41 1.41 27.16
CA GLY A 324 28.06 1.36 28.57
C GLY A 324 26.54 1.32 28.86
N ILE A 325 25.69 1.15 27.86
CA ILE A 325 24.23 1.08 28.00
C ILE A 325 23.84 -0.35 28.37
N LEU A 326 23.50 -0.61 29.62
CA LEU A 326 23.14 -1.98 30.04
C LEU A 326 21.69 -2.36 29.68
N LYS A 327 20.71 -1.62 30.18
CA LYS A 327 19.28 -1.96 30.06
C LYS A 327 18.44 -0.70 30.11
N GLU A 328 18.39 0.02 29.00
CA GLU A 328 17.53 1.20 28.87
C GLU A 328 16.39 0.94 27.91
N PHE A 329 15.19 1.33 28.33
CA PHE A 329 14.01 1.36 27.47
C PHE A 329 14.00 2.69 26.72
N VAL A 330 14.02 2.60 25.39
CA VAL A 330 14.03 3.77 24.51
C VAL A 330 12.96 3.65 23.44
N GLN A 331 12.43 4.79 23.01
CA GLN A 331 11.55 4.87 21.86
C GLN A 331 12.39 4.78 20.60
N THR A 332 12.34 3.63 19.94
CA THR A 332 13.05 3.41 18.68
C THR A 332 12.07 3.39 17.53
N ARG A 333 12.39 4.13 16.47
CA ARG A 333 11.66 4.08 15.21
C ARG A 333 12.07 2.83 14.44
N VAL A 334 11.13 1.91 14.22
CA VAL A 334 11.39 0.72 13.38
C VAL A 334 10.38 0.66 12.26
N ILE A 335 10.83 1.03 11.06
CA ILE A 335 10.02 1.03 9.84
C ILE A 335 9.77 -0.41 9.36
N PRO A 336 8.51 -0.80 9.06
CA PRO A 336 8.20 -2.11 8.49
C PRO A 336 8.67 -2.22 7.04
N ASN A 337 8.86 -3.45 6.56
CA ASN A 337 9.09 -3.73 5.14
C ASN A 337 7.81 -3.51 4.34
N PHE A 338 7.86 -2.64 3.33
CA PHE A 338 6.77 -2.38 2.40
C PHE A 338 6.99 -3.18 1.12
N ILE A 339 6.12 -4.14 0.86
CA ILE A 339 6.33 -5.17 -0.16
C ILE A 339 5.26 -5.01 -1.25
N ILE A 340 5.68 -4.61 -2.44
CA ILE A 340 4.81 -4.46 -3.59
C ILE A 340 4.55 -5.84 -4.22
N VAL A 341 3.30 -6.29 -4.18
CA VAL A 341 2.87 -7.60 -4.68
C VAL A 341 2.20 -7.46 -6.06
N PRO A 342 2.30 -8.47 -6.95
CA PRO A 342 1.69 -8.45 -8.29
C PRO A 342 0.17 -8.64 -8.17
N SER A 343 -0.50 -7.59 -7.71
CA SER A 343 -1.92 -7.52 -7.42
C SER A 343 -2.45 -6.15 -7.78
N ILE A 344 -3.72 -6.12 -8.15
CA ILE A 344 -4.49 -4.90 -8.37
C ILE A 344 -5.64 -4.89 -7.36
N GLY A 345 -5.86 -3.76 -6.69
CA GLY A 345 -6.94 -3.71 -5.70
C GLY A 345 -7.01 -2.47 -4.84
N THR A 346 -7.91 -2.55 -3.87
CA THR A 346 -8.33 -1.43 -3.02
C THR A 346 -7.88 -1.58 -1.58
N LYS A 347 -6.89 -2.43 -1.28
CA LYS A 347 -6.37 -2.60 0.09
C LYS A 347 -4.86 -2.70 0.14
N ILE A 348 -4.28 -2.03 1.13
CA ILE A 348 -2.93 -2.30 1.63
C ILE A 348 -3.07 -3.18 2.87
N MET A 349 -2.37 -4.30 2.88
CA MET A 349 -2.51 -5.32 3.91
C MET A 349 -1.35 -5.25 4.90
N MET A 350 -1.66 -4.93 6.15
CA MET A 350 -0.74 -5.17 7.25
C MET A 350 -0.71 -6.67 7.53
N TRP A 351 0.42 -7.32 7.22
CA TRP A 351 0.58 -8.78 7.33
C TRP A 351 1.02 -9.20 8.72
N GLN A 352 2.07 -8.57 9.24
CA GLN A 352 2.57 -8.83 10.60
C GLN A 352 3.28 -7.61 11.18
N GLU A 353 3.13 -7.41 12.48
CA GLU A 353 3.64 -6.26 13.22
C GLU A 353 5.11 -6.39 13.63
N LEU A 354 5.58 -7.63 13.78
CA LEU A 354 6.96 -8.00 14.13
C LEU A 354 7.38 -9.22 13.28
N ALA A 355 8.64 -9.25 12.85
CA ALA A 355 9.23 -10.41 12.20
C ALA A 355 9.51 -11.54 13.21
N LEU A 356 9.89 -11.15 14.43
CA LEU A 356 10.18 -12.06 15.54
C LEU A 356 9.43 -11.57 16.78
N SER A 357 8.46 -12.34 17.24
CA SER A 357 7.58 -11.99 18.38
C SER A 357 8.34 -11.66 19.67
N ARG A 358 9.50 -12.31 19.89
CA ARG A 358 10.36 -12.07 21.05
C ARG A 358 11.25 -10.82 20.92
N LEU A 359 11.48 -10.33 19.72
CA LEU A 359 12.35 -9.18 19.45
C LEU A 359 11.50 -7.99 19.02
N LYS A 360 11.15 -7.13 19.99
CA LYS A 360 10.35 -5.91 19.77
C LYS A 360 10.98 -4.95 18.75
N GLY A 361 12.29 -5.03 18.55
CA GLY A 361 13.02 -4.26 17.53
C GLY A 361 12.90 -4.80 16.10
N SER A 362 12.28 -5.96 15.88
CA SER A 362 12.19 -6.60 14.55
C SER A 362 11.13 -5.96 13.65
N LYS A 363 11.41 -5.80 12.35
CA LYS A 363 10.51 -5.10 11.41
C LYS A 363 9.20 -5.85 11.17
N GLY A 364 8.10 -5.13 10.96
CA GLY A 364 6.86 -5.71 10.44
C GLY A 364 6.83 -5.80 8.91
N ARG A 365 5.69 -6.21 8.34
CA ARG A 365 5.48 -6.38 6.90
C ARG A 365 4.14 -5.81 6.48
N ILE A 366 4.15 -4.98 5.45
CA ILE A 366 2.96 -4.38 4.85
C ILE A 366 2.98 -4.70 3.35
N ALA A 367 2.01 -5.46 2.88
CA ALA A 367 1.85 -5.80 1.47
C ALA A 367 1.00 -4.75 0.74
N ILE A 368 1.47 -4.32 -0.42
CA ILE A 368 0.88 -3.25 -1.21
C ILE A 368 0.62 -3.78 -2.63
N PRO A 369 -0.58 -3.63 -3.20
CA PRO A 369 -0.82 -4.01 -4.58
C PRO A 369 0.00 -3.10 -5.51
N VAL A 370 0.58 -3.67 -6.56
CA VAL A 370 1.30 -2.91 -7.60
C VAL A 370 0.40 -1.90 -8.32
N PHE A 371 -0.92 -2.17 -8.36
CA PHE A 371 -1.94 -1.21 -8.79
C PHE A 371 -2.97 -0.95 -7.70
N ALA A 372 -3.01 0.27 -7.17
CA ALA A 372 -4.00 0.71 -6.19
C ALA A 372 -5.19 1.39 -6.87
N THR A 373 -6.37 0.76 -6.82
CA THR A 373 -7.62 1.25 -7.44
C THR A 373 -8.49 2.07 -6.49
N ALA A 374 -7.88 2.66 -5.46
CA ALA A 374 -8.51 3.61 -4.55
C ALA A 374 -7.48 4.69 -4.15
N ASP A 375 -7.91 5.68 -3.36
CA ASP A 375 -7.02 6.74 -2.88
C ASP A 375 -5.87 6.15 -2.03
N PHE A 376 -4.68 6.10 -2.64
CA PHE A 376 -3.51 5.42 -2.10
C PHE A 376 -3.12 5.89 -0.69
N PHE A 377 -3.20 7.21 -0.43
CA PHE A 377 -2.88 7.73 0.89
C PHE A 377 -3.89 7.23 1.94
N THR A 378 -5.17 7.07 1.61
CA THR A 378 -6.17 6.49 2.53
C THR A 378 -5.81 5.04 2.85
N LEU A 379 -5.50 4.24 1.83
CA LEU A 379 -5.12 2.84 2.03
C LEU A 379 -3.89 2.70 2.93
N LEU A 380 -2.90 3.59 2.76
CA LEU A 380 -1.71 3.61 3.58
C LEU A 380 -2.03 3.96 5.05
N LEU A 381 -2.87 4.98 5.28
CA LEU A 381 -3.32 5.34 6.62
C LEU A 381 -4.03 4.19 7.31
N GLU A 382 -4.91 3.48 6.59
CA GLU A 382 -5.64 2.34 7.13
C GLU A 382 -4.70 1.20 7.55
N ALA A 383 -3.71 0.89 6.71
CA ALA A 383 -2.71 -0.13 7.00
C ALA A 383 -1.80 0.24 8.17
N VAL A 384 -1.34 1.49 8.25
CA VAL A 384 -0.49 1.95 9.37
C VAL A 384 -1.28 2.04 10.67
N ALA A 385 -2.55 2.44 10.64
CA ALA A 385 -3.41 2.40 11.81
C ALA A 385 -3.60 0.96 12.32
N ALA A 386 -3.89 0.01 11.42
CA ALA A 386 -4.00 -1.40 11.79
C ALA A 386 -2.68 -1.94 12.35
N PHE A 387 -1.56 -1.59 11.73
CA PHE A 387 -0.21 -1.92 12.23
C PHE A 387 0.01 -1.41 13.65
N ARG A 388 -0.29 -0.13 13.92
CA ARG A 388 -0.11 0.48 15.24
C ARG A 388 -0.97 -0.22 16.30
N TRP A 389 -2.20 -0.56 15.96
CA TRP A 389 -3.12 -1.26 16.86
C TRP A 389 -2.58 -2.63 17.24
N GLU A 390 -2.25 -3.48 16.26
CA GLU A 390 -1.76 -4.84 16.53
C GLU A 390 -0.38 -4.82 17.18
N LEU A 391 0.52 -3.91 16.76
CA LEU A 391 1.82 -3.71 17.40
C LEU A 391 1.68 -3.38 18.89
N THR A 392 0.73 -2.49 19.25
CA THR A 392 0.48 -2.14 20.65
C THR A 392 0.01 -3.36 21.44
N LYS A 393 -0.91 -4.16 20.89
CA LYS A 393 -1.36 -5.40 21.54
C LYS A 393 -0.22 -6.38 21.74
N THR A 394 0.58 -6.62 20.71
CA THR A 394 1.70 -7.57 20.76
C THR A 394 2.77 -7.12 21.77
N ILE A 395 3.09 -5.83 21.85
CA ILE A 395 4.08 -5.30 22.81
C ILE A 395 3.61 -5.44 24.26
N LEU A 396 2.33 -5.20 24.52
CA LEU A 396 1.73 -5.25 25.86
C LEU A 396 1.40 -6.69 26.31
N GLY A 397 1.26 -7.63 25.37
CA GLY A 397 0.97 -9.02 25.69
C GLY A 397 -0.34 -9.13 26.46
N ALA A 398 -0.32 -9.71 27.66
CA ALA A 398 -1.51 -9.88 28.50
C ALA A 398 -2.14 -8.56 28.97
N ASP A 399 -1.35 -7.47 29.03
CA ASP A 399 -1.79 -6.16 29.51
C ASP A 399 -2.43 -5.28 28.44
N TRP A 400 -2.67 -5.80 27.22
CA TRP A 400 -3.17 -4.99 26.09
C TRP A 400 -4.52 -4.29 26.34
N ASN A 401 -5.34 -4.83 27.24
CA ASN A 401 -6.64 -4.29 27.63
C ASN A 401 -6.71 -3.96 29.14
N ASN A 402 -5.57 -3.78 29.79
CA ASN A 402 -5.52 -3.48 31.21
C ASN A 402 -5.65 -1.97 31.44
N ILE A 403 -6.82 -1.52 31.93
CA ILE A 403 -7.12 -0.09 32.16
C ILE A 403 -6.19 0.53 33.22
N ALA A 404 -5.63 -0.26 34.14
CA ALA A 404 -4.64 0.24 35.09
C ALA A 404 -3.35 0.72 34.39
N ASN A 405 -3.03 0.12 33.24
CA ASN A 405 -1.90 0.47 32.39
C ASN A 405 -2.39 1.20 31.15
N SER A 406 -2.52 2.53 31.25
CA SER A 406 -3.02 3.37 30.16
C SER A 406 -2.20 3.13 28.88
N SER A 407 -2.90 2.74 27.82
CA SER A 407 -2.34 2.45 26.51
C SER A 407 -3.38 2.77 25.43
N LEU A 408 -2.93 2.88 24.17
CA LEU A 408 -3.82 3.13 23.06
C LEU A 408 -4.96 2.12 23.01
N THR A 409 -4.65 0.83 23.14
CA THR A 409 -5.63 -0.25 23.00
C THR A 409 -6.54 -0.34 24.21
N ALA A 410 -6.01 -0.21 25.44
CA ALA A 410 -6.83 -0.28 26.66
C ALA A 410 -7.80 0.92 26.75
N ASP A 411 -7.29 2.15 26.60
CA ASP A 411 -8.12 3.35 26.71
C ASP A 411 -9.17 3.43 25.58
N TYR A 412 -8.82 2.99 24.36
CA TYR A 412 -9.75 3.00 23.23
C TYR A 412 -10.80 1.89 23.34
N THR A 413 -10.42 0.71 23.82
CA THR A 413 -11.37 -0.39 24.08
C THR A 413 -12.37 0.00 25.17
N ASP A 414 -11.90 0.59 26.27
CA ASP A 414 -12.77 1.12 27.33
C ASP A 414 -13.75 2.17 26.78
N TYR A 415 -13.26 3.11 25.98
CA TYR A 415 -14.09 4.11 25.31
C TYR A 415 -15.20 3.47 24.46
N ILE A 416 -14.87 2.48 23.63
CA ILE A 416 -15.84 1.79 22.77
C ILE A 416 -16.82 0.92 23.58
N GLN A 417 -16.41 0.35 24.70
CA GLN A 417 -17.30 -0.46 25.55
C GLN A 417 -18.28 0.42 26.35
N PHE A 418 -17.84 1.57 26.85
CA PHE A 418 -18.61 2.38 27.80
C PHE A 418 -19.16 3.69 27.23
N TYR A 419 -19.05 3.93 25.91
CA TYR A 419 -19.53 5.17 25.27
C TYR A 419 -20.98 5.55 25.61
N LYS A 420 -21.88 4.56 25.77
CA LYS A 420 -23.30 4.81 26.12
C LYS A 420 -23.46 5.54 27.46
N LYS A 421 -22.62 5.21 28.45
CA LYS A 421 -22.63 5.80 29.80
C LYS A 421 -21.77 7.06 29.90
N ASN A 422 -20.97 7.37 28.90
CA ASN A 422 -20.08 8.53 28.92
C ASN A 422 -20.88 9.84 28.87
N ARG A 423 -20.63 10.73 29.84
CA ARG A 423 -21.31 12.02 29.99
C ARG A 423 -20.74 13.11 29.07
N GLU A 424 -19.54 12.90 28.52
CA GLU A 424 -18.90 13.84 27.60
C GLU A 424 -19.39 13.70 26.14
N LEU A 425 -20.18 12.67 25.85
CA LEU A 425 -20.78 12.45 24.53
C LEU A 425 -22.24 12.91 24.50
N SER A 426 -22.59 13.69 23.48
CA SER A 426 -23.98 14.03 23.18
C SER A 426 -24.78 12.79 22.76
N GLN A 427 -26.11 12.87 22.82
CA GLN A 427 -26.98 11.77 22.39
C GLN A 427 -26.76 11.43 20.90
N GLU A 428 -26.67 12.46 20.05
CA GLU A 428 -26.36 12.32 18.63
C GLU A 428 -25.00 11.64 18.39
N ALA A 429 -23.96 12.00 19.15
CA ALA A 429 -22.65 11.37 19.04
C ALA A 429 -22.68 9.88 19.42
N LYS A 430 -23.49 9.51 20.42
CA LYS A 430 -23.69 8.09 20.81
C LYS A 430 -24.41 7.32 19.71
N GLU A 431 -25.42 7.89 19.07
CA GLU A 431 -26.14 7.25 17.97
C GLU A 431 -25.25 7.06 16.75
N LYS A 432 -24.44 8.07 16.41
CA LYS A 432 -23.43 7.98 15.35
C LYS A 432 -22.41 6.87 15.63
N LEU A 433 -21.87 6.81 16.85
CA LEU A 433 -20.94 5.74 17.26
C LEU A 433 -21.59 4.36 17.20
N ALA A 434 -22.85 4.22 17.58
CA ALA A 434 -23.58 2.97 17.46
C ALA A 434 -23.72 2.52 15.99
N ALA A 435 -24.00 3.46 15.08
CA ALA A 435 -24.08 3.19 13.65
C ALA A 435 -22.70 2.80 13.06
N GLU A 436 -21.64 3.51 13.45
CA GLU A 436 -20.27 3.22 13.03
C GLU A 436 -19.78 1.86 13.57
N LEU A 437 -20.09 1.51 14.82
CA LEU A 437 -19.76 0.18 15.39
C LEU A 437 -20.44 -0.95 14.62
N LYS A 438 -21.70 -0.76 14.21
CA LYS A 438 -22.43 -1.72 13.38
C LYS A 438 -21.78 -1.88 12.00
N ARG A 439 -21.23 -0.80 11.44
CA ARG A 439 -20.55 -0.79 10.14
C ARG A 439 -19.17 -1.46 10.20
N TYR A 440 -18.32 -1.05 11.15
CA TYR A 440 -16.90 -1.45 11.17
C TYR A 440 -16.63 -2.77 11.91
N ARG A 441 -17.56 -3.22 12.77
CA ARG A 441 -17.51 -4.53 13.45
C ARG A 441 -16.18 -4.81 14.16
N GLY A 442 -15.90 -4.07 15.23
CA GLY A 442 -14.76 -4.29 16.13
C GLY A 442 -13.98 -3.03 16.44
N GLU A 443 -13.29 -2.99 17.59
CA GLU A 443 -12.58 -1.80 18.07
C GLU A 443 -11.45 -1.39 17.12
N ARG A 444 -10.71 -2.36 16.57
CA ARG A 444 -9.61 -2.10 15.62
C ARG A 444 -10.08 -1.31 14.40
N ASN A 445 -11.13 -1.76 13.74
CA ASN A 445 -11.60 -1.12 12.51
C ASN A 445 -12.21 0.27 12.79
N MET A 446 -12.80 0.46 13.98
CA MET A 446 -13.22 1.78 14.44
C MET A 446 -12.00 2.70 14.64
N PHE A 447 -10.97 2.21 15.34
CA PHE A 447 -9.72 2.95 15.53
C PHE A 447 -9.09 3.32 14.19
N VAL A 448 -9.07 2.40 13.23
CA VAL A 448 -8.56 2.67 11.87
C VAL A 448 -9.31 3.84 11.22
N ASN A 449 -10.64 3.86 11.29
CA ASN A 449 -11.44 4.98 10.77
C ASN A 449 -11.13 6.30 11.50
N ASP A 450 -11.06 6.27 12.84
CA ASP A 450 -10.78 7.46 13.63
C ASP A 450 -9.37 8.00 13.39
N TYR A 451 -8.37 7.12 13.26
CA TYR A 451 -7.00 7.47 12.90
C TYR A 451 -6.92 8.08 11.48
N THR A 452 -7.62 7.51 10.51
CA THR A 452 -7.67 8.08 9.16
C THR A 452 -8.26 9.49 9.18
N ASN A 453 -9.32 9.71 9.96
CA ASN A 453 -9.91 11.04 10.14
C ASN A 453 -9.00 11.99 10.93
N TRP A 454 -8.25 11.47 11.89
CA TRP A 454 -7.25 12.21 12.68
C TRP A 454 -6.17 12.81 11.79
N ILE A 455 -5.56 11.97 10.95
CA ILE A 455 -4.45 12.38 10.08
C ILE A 455 -4.93 13.20 8.87
N ARG A 456 -6.15 12.99 8.38
CA ARG A 456 -6.67 13.76 7.23
C ARG A 456 -7.24 15.10 7.63
N TYR A 457 -8.10 15.12 8.64
CA TYR A 457 -8.96 16.27 8.92
C TYR A 457 -8.54 17.00 10.19
N GLU A 458 -8.37 16.28 11.30
CA GLU A 458 -8.07 16.93 12.59
C GLU A 458 -6.68 17.58 12.59
N SER A 459 -5.71 17.01 11.88
CA SER A 459 -4.39 17.62 11.67
C SER A 459 -4.44 18.98 10.93
N GLU A 460 -5.55 19.26 10.25
CA GLU A 460 -5.79 20.49 9.48
C GLU A 460 -6.84 21.38 10.17
N GLY A 461 -7.23 21.06 11.41
CA GLY A 461 -8.22 21.79 12.19
C GLY A 461 -9.68 21.48 11.83
N VAL A 462 -9.93 20.53 10.92
CA VAL A 462 -11.28 20.11 10.53
C VAL A 462 -11.78 19.05 11.50
N MET A 463 -12.71 19.44 12.38
CA MET A 463 -13.25 18.57 13.42
C MET A 463 -14.18 17.49 12.83
N LYS A 464 -13.73 16.24 12.81
CA LYS A 464 -14.52 15.06 12.37
C LYS A 464 -14.81 14.09 13.52
N LEU A 465 -13.94 14.08 14.53
CA LEU A 465 -14.04 13.19 15.68
C LEU A 465 -14.88 13.83 16.80
N ASN A 466 -15.43 13.00 17.66
CA ASN A 466 -16.03 13.49 18.90
C ASN A 466 -14.94 13.87 19.93
N LYS A 467 -15.34 14.54 21.01
CA LYS A 467 -14.43 15.05 22.04
C LYS A 467 -13.57 13.93 22.68
N VAL A 468 -14.16 12.76 22.93
CA VAL A 468 -13.49 11.65 23.62
C VAL A 468 -12.45 11.01 22.72
N ALA A 469 -12.82 10.65 21.48
CA ALA A 469 -11.89 10.09 20.49
C ALA A 469 -10.72 11.05 20.20
N ARG A 470 -11.01 12.35 20.06
CA ARG A 470 -9.98 13.39 19.91
C ARG A 470 -9.01 13.42 21.09
N SER A 471 -9.53 13.41 22.32
CA SER A 471 -8.69 13.40 23.53
C SER A 471 -7.79 12.16 23.60
N LEU A 472 -8.31 10.98 23.22
CA LEU A 472 -7.57 9.73 23.19
C LEU A 472 -6.44 9.75 22.15
N LEU A 473 -6.75 10.14 20.91
CA LEU A 473 -5.75 10.22 19.85
C LEU A 473 -4.72 11.30 20.13
N TYR A 474 -5.11 12.44 20.69
CA TYR A 474 -4.13 13.47 21.06
C TYR A 474 -3.13 12.99 22.12
N ARG A 475 -3.56 12.11 23.03
CA ARG A 475 -2.69 11.48 24.05
C ARG A 475 -1.78 10.40 23.45
N HIS A 476 -2.34 9.46 22.70
CA HIS A 476 -1.67 8.23 22.28
C HIS A 476 -1.09 8.27 20.87
N VAL A 477 -1.57 9.18 20.03
CA VAL A 477 -1.15 9.47 18.65
C VAL A 477 -0.90 10.99 18.50
N PRO A 478 0.02 11.55 19.30
CA PRO A 478 0.26 12.98 19.31
C PRO A 478 0.83 13.44 17.96
N PHE A 479 0.30 14.57 17.46
CA PHE A 479 0.82 15.15 16.24
C PHE A 479 2.27 15.64 16.39
N SER A 480 2.94 15.84 15.25
CA SER A 480 4.22 16.52 15.16
C SER A 480 4.14 17.92 15.79
N LYS A 481 5.29 18.43 16.25
CA LYS A 481 5.36 19.73 16.92
C LYS A 481 4.71 20.84 16.10
N LYS A 482 5.04 20.91 14.82
CA LYS A 482 4.48 21.89 13.88
C LYS A 482 2.95 21.89 13.89
N VAL A 483 2.33 20.72 13.70
CA VAL A 483 0.86 20.58 13.68
C VAL A 483 0.25 20.91 15.04
N ARG A 484 0.90 20.52 16.14
CA ARG A 484 0.43 20.88 17.49
C ARG A 484 0.47 22.39 17.72
N ASP A 485 1.54 23.07 17.32
CA ASP A 485 1.66 24.52 17.51
C ASP A 485 0.54 25.28 16.77
N ASP A 486 0.19 24.83 15.56
CA ASP A 486 -0.92 25.37 14.78
C ASP A 486 -2.28 25.11 15.44
N LEU A 487 -2.54 23.87 15.87
CA LEU A 487 -3.81 23.45 16.47
C LEU A 487 -4.00 23.99 17.90
N GLY A 488 -2.92 24.22 18.66
CA GLY A 488 -2.96 24.64 20.05
C GLY A 488 -3.65 25.98 20.28
N THR A 489 -3.74 26.81 19.23
CA THR A 489 -4.48 28.08 19.21
C THR A 489 -6.00 27.89 19.23
N GLN A 490 -6.48 26.71 18.82
CA GLN A 490 -7.91 26.40 18.78
C GLN A 490 -8.40 25.91 20.15
N PRO A 491 -9.55 26.42 20.65
CA PRO A 491 -10.07 26.04 21.97
C PRO A 491 -10.28 24.53 22.17
N ALA A 492 -10.57 23.80 21.09
CA ALA A 492 -10.77 22.36 21.13
C ALA A 492 -9.50 21.56 21.47
N PHE A 493 -8.32 22.14 21.29
CA PHE A 493 -7.03 21.46 21.49
C PHE A 493 -6.19 22.07 22.62
N THR A 494 -6.44 23.31 23.05
CA THR A 494 -5.63 24.00 24.06
C THR A 494 -5.46 23.21 25.36
N GLU A 495 -6.53 22.65 25.92
CA GLU A 495 -6.45 21.83 27.15
C GLU A 495 -5.66 20.53 26.93
N LEU A 496 -5.86 19.89 25.77
CA LEU A 496 -5.18 18.65 25.39
C LEU A 496 -3.67 18.89 25.20
N GLN A 497 -3.30 19.99 24.55
CA GLN A 497 -1.93 20.45 24.34
C GLN A 497 -1.21 20.68 25.67
N ASN A 498 -1.84 21.40 26.60
CA ASN A 498 -1.26 21.68 27.90
C ASN A 498 -1.02 20.40 28.70
N ARG A 499 -2.00 19.48 28.70
CA ARG A 499 -1.88 18.18 29.37
C ARG A 499 -0.74 17.34 28.79
N LEU A 500 -0.67 17.22 27.46
CA LEU A 500 0.40 16.47 26.78
C LEU A 500 1.77 17.07 27.08
N THR A 501 1.89 18.40 27.02
CA THR A 501 3.14 19.12 27.27
C THR A 501 3.65 18.86 28.68
N ASN A 502 2.77 18.90 29.68
CA ASN A 502 3.15 18.63 31.07
C ASN A 502 3.61 17.18 31.28
N ILE A 503 2.90 16.21 30.71
CA ILE A 503 3.27 14.79 30.78
C ILE A 503 4.65 14.56 30.15
N ARG A 504 4.86 15.11 28.95
CA ARG A 504 6.12 14.95 28.23
C ARG A 504 7.30 15.68 28.88
N LYS A 505 7.11 16.90 29.40
CA LYS A 505 8.15 17.61 30.16
C LYS A 505 8.57 16.83 31.40
N LYS A 506 7.61 16.25 32.13
CA LYS A 506 7.91 15.38 33.28
C LYS A 506 8.73 14.16 32.86
N LYS A 507 8.35 13.51 31.75
CA LYS A 507 9.07 12.33 31.24
C LYS A 507 10.45 12.66 30.73
N LEU A 508 10.60 13.77 30.00
CA LEU A 508 11.88 14.28 29.52
C LEU A 508 12.83 14.55 30.70
N HIS A 509 12.36 15.24 31.74
CA HIS A 509 13.17 15.52 32.92
C HIS A 509 13.61 14.25 33.66
N GLU A 510 12.71 13.25 33.79
CA GLU A 510 13.04 11.93 34.34
C GLU A 510 14.16 11.24 33.54
N LEU A 511 14.08 11.28 32.20
CA LEU A 511 15.07 10.69 31.30
C LEU A 511 16.40 11.44 31.33
N GLU A 512 16.39 12.77 31.35
CA GLU A 512 17.59 13.59 31.47
C GLU A 512 18.36 13.26 32.74
N ILE A 513 17.69 13.16 33.89
CA ILE A 513 18.32 12.74 35.15
C ILE A 513 18.88 11.33 35.03
N ARG A 514 18.09 10.40 34.47
CA ARG A 514 18.51 9.00 34.31
C ARG A 514 19.74 8.88 33.41
N TYR A 515 19.84 9.71 32.36
CA TYR A 515 20.90 9.62 31.37
C TYR A 515 22.20 10.33 31.75
N ARG A 516 22.24 11.12 32.83
CA ARG A 516 23.50 11.74 33.34
C ARG A 516 24.61 10.72 33.60
N LYS A 517 24.26 9.48 33.96
CA LYS A 517 25.23 8.39 34.16
C LYS A 517 25.94 7.94 32.86
N TYR A 518 25.39 8.30 31.69
CA TYR A 518 25.94 7.98 30.37
C TYR A 518 26.72 9.15 29.74
N GLY A 519 26.68 10.34 30.34
CA GLY A 519 27.36 11.53 29.83
C GLY A 519 26.58 12.81 30.09
N GLU A 520 27.19 13.93 29.74
CA GLU A 520 26.55 15.25 29.75
C GLU A 520 25.64 15.42 28.51
N PRO A 521 24.63 16.31 28.57
CA PRO A 521 23.81 16.64 27.40
C PRO A 521 24.69 17.06 26.21
N GLY A 522 24.55 16.38 25.07
CA GLY A 522 25.38 16.58 23.87
C GLY A 522 26.57 15.64 23.72
N SER A 523 26.95 14.87 24.75
CA SER A 523 27.91 13.76 24.67
C SER A 523 27.26 12.39 24.84
N LEU A 524 25.92 12.33 24.89
CA LEU A 524 25.18 11.09 25.04
C LEU A 524 25.29 10.23 23.77
N PRO A 525 25.24 8.89 23.91
CA PRO A 525 25.04 8.00 22.77
C PRO A 525 23.82 8.43 21.94
N GLU A 526 23.97 8.41 20.62
CA GLU A 526 22.96 8.87 19.65
C GLU A 526 21.54 8.36 19.96
N ILE A 527 21.43 7.08 20.29
CA ILE A 527 20.14 6.43 20.57
C ILE A 527 19.43 7.02 21.80
N LEU A 528 20.19 7.45 22.82
CA LEU A 528 19.62 8.09 24.01
C LEU A 528 19.21 9.53 23.70
N GLU A 529 19.99 10.26 22.88
CA GLU A 529 19.64 11.61 22.43
C GLU A 529 18.40 11.59 21.54
N GLU A 530 18.27 10.62 20.63
CA GLU A 530 17.05 10.39 19.85
C GLU A 530 15.83 10.12 20.75
N ASN A 531 16.00 9.34 21.81
CA ASN A 531 14.92 9.11 22.77
C ASN A 531 14.52 10.40 23.51
N LEU A 532 15.48 11.25 23.90
CA LEU A 532 15.17 12.56 24.46
C LEU A 532 14.41 13.44 23.44
N ASN A 533 14.87 13.47 22.18
CA ASN A 533 14.21 14.18 21.08
C ASN A 533 12.77 13.74 20.85
N PHE A 534 12.46 12.45 21.02
CA PHE A 534 11.10 11.93 20.91
C PHE A 534 10.13 12.59 21.91
N TYR A 535 10.60 12.88 23.13
CA TYR A 535 9.80 13.49 24.20
C TYR A 535 9.90 15.02 24.26
N ARG A 536 10.87 15.63 23.56
CA ARG A 536 10.96 17.10 23.45
C ARG A 536 9.69 17.66 22.79
N VAL A 537 9.08 18.64 23.46
CA VAL A 537 7.75 19.18 23.09
C VAL A 537 7.84 20.46 22.31
#